data_AF-A1S1A1-F1
#
_entry.id   AF-A1S1A1-F1
#
_cell.length_a   1.000
_cell.length_b   1.000
_cell.length_c   1.000
_cell.angle_alpha   90.00
_cell.angle_beta   90.00
_cell.angle_gamma   90.00
#
_symmetry.space_group_name_H-M   'P 1'
#
loop_
_entity.id
_entity.type
_entity.pdbx_description
1 polymer ?
#
loop_
_entity_poly.entity_id
_entity_poly.type
_entity_poly.pdbx_seq_one_letter_code
_entity_poly.pdbx_strand_id
1 'polypeptide(L)'
;MNIADYVDYMRGYVERAPASRRGDLARAMFSRVVAFLGQNPGFVLRSVRDPYLKAYLLSEVPAYLPMLWEESLREVERMLPALSATKKVFVYSRLSETAKELNKSYSEYLGAALALLDRGSWRARSRMVISLVNLGRVEEAIELSRYLPASRRALALAEASALNPMQEAVWREAVESVKKVRDWSRRVVALSRLLKAGAFQDGYGSLLVAEGVARMFSELRSEADVYLALLVARNLAEAGFLSYAERLWFASRQFLRKHPLVDLDVEELAVEVALYLEGLDAAVEAASSSTEYSWYLLPALFNYAVSSGFFSQSWAARIRNGSGARVLPAGRGAR
;
A
#
# COMPACT_ATOMS: atom_id res chain seq x y z
N MET A 1 7.39 -14.42 -18.41
CA MET A 1 8.06 -14.87 -17.17
C MET A 1 7.02 -15.57 -16.31
N ASN A 2 7.26 -16.81 -15.89
CA ASN A 2 6.34 -17.56 -15.01
C ASN A 2 6.53 -17.12 -13.52
N ILE A 3 5.70 -17.60 -12.58
CA ILE A 3 5.80 -17.22 -11.14
C ILE A 3 7.17 -17.57 -10.55
N ALA A 4 7.72 -18.74 -10.88
CA ALA A 4 8.99 -19.20 -10.36
C ALA A 4 10.13 -18.30 -10.85
N ASP A 5 10.11 -17.93 -12.13
CA ASP A 5 11.08 -17.01 -12.73
C ASP A 5 11.06 -15.64 -12.02
N TYR A 6 9.88 -15.07 -11.70
CA TYR A 6 9.80 -13.80 -10.97
C TYR A 6 10.31 -13.91 -9.53
N VAL A 7 9.97 -15.01 -8.84
CA VAL A 7 10.44 -15.26 -7.46
C VAL A 7 11.95 -15.46 -7.44
N ASP A 8 12.50 -16.25 -8.36
CA ASP A 8 13.93 -16.52 -8.45
C ASP A 8 14.70 -15.25 -8.89
N TYR A 9 14.15 -14.49 -9.84
CA TYR A 9 14.70 -13.18 -10.23
C TYR A 9 14.80 -12.25 -9.02
N MET A 10 13.71 -12.05 -8.28
CA MET A 10 13.72 -11.21 -7.06
C MET A 10 14.63 -11.76 -5.96
N ARG A 11 14.71 -13.09 -5.80
CA ARG A 11 15.52 -13.73 -4.75
C ARG A 11 16.98 -13.30 -4.86
N GLY A 12 17.57 -13.31 -6.06
CA GLY A 12 18.96 -12.90 -6.27
C GLY A 12 19.26 -11.44 -5.89
N TYR A 13 18.23 -10.57 -5.88
CA TYR A 13 18.35 -9.20 -5.38
C TYR A 13 18.21 -9.13 -3.85
N VAL A 14 17.20 -9.81 -3.29
CA VAL A 14 16.90 -9.76 -1.84
C VAL A 14 17.98 -10.44 -1.00
N GLU A 15 18.63 -11.48 -1.52
CA GLU A 15 19.77 -12.14 -0.83
C GLU A 15 20.97 -11.19 -0.64
N ARG A 16 21.11 -10.19 -1.52
CA ARG A 16 22.13 -9.14 -1.42
C ARG A 16 21.72 -7.98 -0.51
N ALA A 17 20.48 -7.97 0.00
CA ALA A 17 20.01 -6.89 0.84
C ALA A 17 20.86 -6.77 2.12
N PRO A 18 21.27 -5.56 2.52
CA PRO A 18 22.14 -5.38 3.67
C PRO A 18 21.45 -5.79 4.97
N ALA A 19 22.26 -5.98 6.01
CA ALA A 19 21.81 -6.20 7.38
C ALA A 19 21.27 -4.91 8.05
N SER A 20 20.37 -4.17 7.38
CA SER A 20 19.78 -2.91 7.84
C SER A 20 18.25 -2.98 7.99
N ARG A 21 17.63 -1.91 8.52
CA ARG A 21 16.16 -1.78 8.60
C ARG A 21 15.50 -1.84 7.22
N ARG A 22 16.10 -1.20 6.21
CA ARG A 22 15.61 -1.24 4.82
C ARG A 22 15.80 -2.64 4.22
N GLY A 23 16.90 -3.34 4.55
CA GLY A 23 17.10 -4.73 4.15
C GLY A 23 16.06 -5.67 4.74
N ASP A 24 15.67 -5.49 6.00
CA ASP A 24 14.57 -6.25 6.61
C ASP A 24 13.22 -5.91 5.97
N LEU A 25 12.98 -4.66 5.59
CA LEU A 25 11.78 -4.27 4.86
C LEU A 25 11.73 -4.92 3.48
N ALA A 26 12.84 -4.95 2.72
CA ALA A 26 12.92 -5.65 1.44
C ALA A 26 12.61 -7.15 1.58
N ARG A 27 13.17 -7.82 2.60
CA ARG A 27 12.86 -9.23 2.91
C ARG A 27 11.40 -9.44 3.29
N ALA A 28 10.80 -8.53 4.05
CA ALA A 28 9.40 -8.60 4.44
C ALA A 28 8.46 -8.43 3.23
N MET A 29 8.73 -7.44 2.37
CA MET A 29 8.00 -7.23 1.11
C MET A 29 8.10 -8.45 0.20
N PHE A 30 9.31 -9.00 0.03
CA PHE A 30 9.51 -10.22 -0.76
C PHE A 30 8.77 -11.42 -0.17
N SER A 31 8.82 -11.61 1.15
CA SER A 31 8.11 -12.70 1.84
C SER A 31 6.59 -12.61 1.62
N ARG A 32 6.03 -11.39 1.64
CA ARG A 32 4.61 -11.16 1.32
C ARG A 32 4.28 -11.54 -0.12
N VAL A 33 5.13 -11.14 -1.08
CA VAL A 33 4.96 -11.50 -2.50
C VAL A 33 5.03 -13.03 -2.68
N VAL A 34 6.00 -13.70 -2.08
CA VAL A 34 6.12 -15.17 -2.12
C VAL A 34 4.85 -15.84 -1.58
N ALA A 35 4.32 -15.37 -0.46
CA ALA A 35 3.07 -15.87 0.10
C ALA A 35 1.86 -15.62 -0.82
N PHE A 36 1.72 -14.42 -1.38
CA PHE A 36 0.66 -14.08 -2.34
C PHE A 36 0.67 -14.99 -3.57
N LEU A 37 1.85 -15.35 -4.05
CA LEU A 37 2.03 -16.28 -5.18
C LEU A 37 1.78 -17.75 -4.81
N GLY A 38 1.41 -18.04 -3.56
CA GLY A 38 1.06 -19.38 -3.09
C GLY A 38 2.26 -20.24 -2.65
N GLN A 39 3.44 -19.64 -2.50
CA GLN A 39 4.64 -20.34 -2.04
C GLN A 39 4.92 -20.07 -0.57
N ASN A 40 5.47 -21.05 0.15
CA ASN A 40 5.79 -20.88 1.56
C ASN A 40 6.96 -19.87 1.73
N PRO A 41 6.74 -18.72 2.40
CA PRO A 41 7.77 -17.69 2.55
C PRO A 41 8.80 -17.98 3.64
N GLY A 42 8.71 -19.12 4.34
CA GLY A 42 9.49 -19.44 5.53
C GLY A 42 11.00 -19.29 5.37
N PHE A 43 11.55 -19.55 4.17
CA PHE A 43 12.98 -19.39 3.91
C PHE A 43 13.45 -17.93 4.02
N VAL A 44 12.64 -16.97 3.57
CA VAL A 44 12.94 -15.53 3.67
C VAL A 44 12.44 -14.96 4.99
N LEU A 45 11.25 -15.35 5.43
CA LEU A 45 10.62 -14.83 6.65
C LEU A 45 11.48 -15.04 7.90
N ARG A 46 12.22 -16.17 7.96
CA ARG A 46 13.18 -16.45 9.04
C ARG A 46 14.35 -15.45 9.09
N SER A 47 14.68 -14.82 7.98
CA SER A 47 15.76 -13.83 7.88
C SER A 47 15.33 -12.38 8.18
N VAL A 48 14.02 -12.14 8.40
CA VAL A 48 13.51 -10.84 8.86
C VAL A 48 13.83 -10.68 10.36
N ARG A 49 14.73 -9.75 10.70
CA ARG A 49 15.22 -9.57 12.08
C ARG A 49 14.37 -8.60 12.89
N ASP A 50 13.79 -7.58 12.26
CA ASP A 50 12.87 -6.67 12.94
C ASP A 50 11.63 -7.43 13.47
N PRO A 51 11.43 -7.50 14.80
CA PRO A 51 10.36 -8.30 15.38
C PRO A 51 8.96 -7.75 15.07
N TYR A 52 8.84 -6.44 14.83
CA TYR A 52 7.56 -5.87 14.43
C TYR A 52 7.21 -6.22 12.98
N LEU A 53 8.15 -6.07 12.05
CA LEU A 53 7.90 -6.44 10.65
C LEU A 53 7.54 -7.92 10.53
N LYS A 54 8.28 -8.78 11.24
CA LYS A 54 8.01 -10.22 11.24
C LYS A 54 6.65 -10.55 11.86
N ALA A 55 6.29 -9.99 13.02
CA ALA A 55 4.98 -10.22 13.63
C ALA A 55 3.82 -9.70 12.77
N TYR A 56 3.97 -8.53 12.16
CA TYR A 56 2.97 -7.98 11.25
C TYR A 56 2.76 -8.87 10.03
N LEU A 57 3.86 -9.36 9.44
CA LEU A 57 3.80 -10.23 8.27
C LEU A 57 3.22 -11.60 8.61
N LEU A 58 3.57 -12.21 9.74
CA LEU A 58 2.95 -13.44 10.24
C LEU A 58 1.44 -13.26 10.47
N SER A 59 0.99 -12.05 10.79
CA SER A 59 -0.44 -11.75 10.94
C SER A 59 -1.17 -11.62 9.59
N GLU A 60 -0.44 -11.40 8.49
CA GLU A 60 -0.99 -11.18 7.14
C GLU A 60 -0.86 -12.41 6.25
N VAL A 61 0.26 -13.13 6.29
CA VAL A 61 0.55 -14.31 5.44
C VAL A 61 -0.60 -15.32 5.39
N PRO A 62 -1.32 -15.64 6.49
CA PRO A 62 -2.44 -16.56 6.44
C PRO A 62 -3.60 -16.13 5.54
N ALA A 63 -3.73 -14.84 5.20
CA ALA A 63 -4.69 -14.37 4.20
C ALA A 63 -4.45 -14.98 2.81
N TYR A 64 -3.17 -15.27 2.50
CA TYR A 64 -2.76 -15.89 1.24
C TYR A 64 -2.58 -17.40 1.36
N LEU A 65 -2.12 -17.86 2.53
CA LEU A 65 -1.82 -19.26 2.84
C LEU A 65 -2.55 -19.70 4.12
N PRO A 66 -3.86 -20.02 4.05
CA PRO A 66 -4.69 -20.31 5.23
C PRO A 66 -4.15 -21.43 6.13
N MET A 67 -3.44 -22.40 5.55
CA MET A 67 -2.82 -23.51 6.29
C MET A 67 -1.77 -23.06 7.30
N LEU A 68 -1.22 -21.86 7.17
CA LEU A 68 -0.21 -21.31 8.07
C LEU A 68 -0.79 -20.58 9.28
N TRP A 69 -2.13 -20.49 9.42
CA TRP A 69 -2.78 -19.71 10.47
C TRP A 69 -2.31 -20.10 11.89
N GLU A 70 -2.40 -21.38 12.27
CA GLU A 70 -2.10 -21.84 13.63
C GLU A 70 -0.61 -21.73 14.00
N GLU A 71 0.29 -21.93 13.03
CA GLU A 71 1.72 -21.72 13.22
C GLU A 71 2.04 -20.23 13.40
N SER A 72 1.49 -19.39 12.51
CA SER A 72 1.74 -17.96 12.51
C SER A 72 1.20 -17.29 13.77
N LEU A 73 -0.01 -17.65 14.20
CA LEU A 73 -0.63 -17.11 15.41
C LEU A 73 0.22 -17.36 16.64
N ARG A 74 0.67 -18.61 16.85
CA ARG A 74 1.55 -18.98 17.98
C ARG A 74 2.86 -18.18 17.99
N GLU A 75 3.45 -17.96 16.82
CA GLU A 75 4.67 -17.15 16.74
C GLU A 75 4.38 -15.67 17.03
N VAL A 76 3.27 -15.11 16.53
CA VAL A 76 2.87 -13.73 16.81
C VAL A 76 2.61 -13.51 18.30
N GLU A 77 1.88 -14.42 18.96
CA GLU A 77 1.61 -14.37 20.40
C GLU A 77 2.89 -14.34 21.24
N ARG A 78 3.89 -15.13 20.85
CA ARG A 78 5.20 -15.12 21.50
C ARG A 78 5.94 -13.79 21.33
N MET A 79 5.77 -13.12 20.19
CA MET A 79 6.47 -11.87 19.87
C MET A 79 5.79 -10.63 20.44
N LEU A 80 4.47 -10.67 20.60
CA LEU A 80 3.65 -9.55 21.04
C LEU A 80 4.16 -8.87 22.32
N PRO A 81 4.53 -9.58 23.41
CA PRO A 81 4.96 -8.96 24.66
C PRO A 81 6.07 -7.90 24.49
N ALA A 82 7.05 -8.16 23.60
CA ALA A 82 8.20 -7.30 23.35
C ALA A 82 7.88 -6.05 22.49
N LEU A 83 6.70 -5.97 21.89
CA LEU A 83 6.32 -4.85 21.03
C LEU A 83 5.75 -3.66 21.82
N SER A 84 6.00 -2.46 21.31
CA SER A 84 5.36 -1.24 21.85
C SER A 84 3.85 -1.24 21.60
N ALA A 85 3.09 -0.45 22.37
CA ALA A 85 1.63 -0.37 22.23
C ALA A 85 1.18 -0.05 20.79
N THR A 86 1.84 0.91 20.12
CA THR A 86 1.53 1.22 18.71
C THR A 86 1.79 0.03 17.80
N LYS A 87 2.91 -0.68 17.96
CA LYS A 87 3.24 -1.86 17.14
C LYS A 87 2.24 -3.00 17.39
N LYS A 88 1.85 -3.23 18.65
CA LYS A 88 0.80 -4.20 19.03
C LYS A 88 -0.53 -3.89 18.35
N VAL A 89 -0.96 -2.62 18.31
CA VAL A 89 -2.18 -2.22 17.59
C VAL A 89 -2.13 -2.59 16.11
N PHE A 90 -1.00 -2.37 15.43
CA PHE A 90 -0.83 -2.75 14.03
C PHE A 90 -0.90 -4.26 13.82
N VAL A 91 -0.28 -5.05 14.70
CA VAL A 91 -0.30 -6.51 14.64
C VAL A 91 -1.71 -7.06 14.92
N TYR A 92 -2.35 -6.64 16.02
CA TYR A 92 -3.70 -7.09 16.36
C TYR A 92 -4.75 -6.68 15.32
N SER A 93 -4.69 -5.46 14.78
CA SER A 93 -5.61 -5.04 13.71
C SER A 93 -5.46 -5.88 12.44
N ARG A 94 -4.22 -6.23 12.07
CA ARG A 94 -3.97 -7.13 10.93
C ARG A 94 -4.43 -8.56 11.22
N LEU A 95 -4.22 -9.08 12.43
CA LEU A 95 -4.78 -10.38 12.85
C LEU A 95 -6.31 -10.39 12.76
N SER A 96 -6.98 -9.32 13.21
CA SER A 96 -8.44 -9.23 13.12
C SER A 96 -8.94 -9.28 11.68
N GLU A 97 -8.30 -8.53 10.78
CA GLU A 97 -8.63 -8.52 9.36
C GLU A 97 -8.41 -9.89 8.72
N THR A 98 -7.27 -10.53 8.99
CA THR A 98 -6.95 -11.85 8.46
C THR A 98 -7.88 -12.93 9.02
N ALA A 99 -8.21 -12.88 10.31
CA ALA A 99 -9.18 -13.78 10.92
C ALA A 99 -10.55 -13.63 10.26
N LYS A 100 -11.01 -12.41 9.99
CA LYS A 100 -12.25 -12.16 9.25
C LYS A 100 -12.20 -12.74 7.83
N GLU A 101 -11.11 -12.52 7.10
CA GLU A 101 -10.91 -13.08 5.74
C GLU A 101 -10.96 -14.62 5.73
N LEU A 102 -10.51 -15.26 6.80
CA LEU A 102 -10.54 -16.71 7.00
C LEU A 102 -11.84 -17.24 7.64
N ASN A 103 -12.86 -16.39 7.84
CA ASN A 103 -14.09 -16.73 8.57
C ASN A 103 -13.85 -17.29 9.99
N LYS A 104 -12.81 -16.80 10.67
CA LYS A 104 -12.49 -17.11 12.07
C LYS A 104 -12.97 -15.97 12.99
N SER A 105 -13.10 -16.29 14.28
CA SER A 105 -13.38 -15.26 15.29
C SER A 105 -12.23 -14.24 15.35
N TYR A 106 -12.57 -12.95 15.33
CA TYR A 106 -11.60 -11.85 15.37
C TYR A 106 -11.80 -10.89 16.55
N SER A 107 -12.82 -11.13 17.38
CA SER A 107 -13.28 -10.22 18.44
C SER A 107 -12.22 -10.00 19.51
N GLU A 108 -11.50 -11.05 19.90
CA GLU A 108 -10.41 -10.97 20.88
C GLU A 108 -9.28 -10.04 20.40
N TYR A 109 -8.80 -10.25 19.18
CA TYR A 109 -7.73 -9.43 18.61
C TYR A 109 -8.18 -7.97 18.44
N LEU A 110 -9.44 -7.75 18.04
CA LEU A 110 -9.99 -6.42 17.88
C LEU A 110 -10.11 -5.71 19.23
N GLY A 111 -10.60 -6.41 20.26
CA GLY A 111 -10.68 -5.93 21.63
C GLY A 111 -9.30 -5.55 22.18
N ALA A 112 -8.29 -6.41 21.95
CA ALA A 112 -6.91 -6.14 22.34
C ALA A 112 -6.33 -4.89 21.65
N ALA A 113 -6.61 -4.70 20.36
CA ALA A 113 -6.19 -3.52 19.62
C ALA A 113 -6.84 -2.23 20.16
N LEU A 114 -8.15 -2.26 20.43
CA LEU A 114 -8.90 -1.12 20.97
C LEU A 114 -8.44 -0.73 22.38
N ALA A 115 -8.21 -1.71 23.25
CA ALA A 115 -7.74 -1.48 24.63
C ALA A 115 -6.36 -0.80 24.70
N LEU A 116 -5.57 -0.86 23.61
CA LEU A 116 -4.25 -0.25 23.53
C LEU A 116 -4.27 1.18 22.97
N LEU A 117 -5.42 1.70 22.52
CA LEU A 117 -5.50 3.01 21.86
C LEU A 117 -5.19 4.19 22.79
N ASP A 118 -5.51 4.09 24.08
CA ASP A 118 -5.20 5.14 25.07
C ASP A 118 -3.69 5.34 25.24
N ARG A 119 -2.94 4.24 25.11
CA ARG A 119 -1.47 4.22 25.12
C ARG A 119 -0.88 4.35 23.71
N GLY A 120 -1.75 4.44 22.69
CA GLY A 120 -1.41 4.44 21.28
C GLY A 120 -1.14 5.84 20.74
N SER A 121 -0.25 5.93 19.74
CA SER A 121 -0.04 7.17 19.00
C SER A 121 -1.21 7.46 18.05
N TRP A 122 -1.24 8.66 17.46
CA TRP A 122 -2.17 8.96 16.37
C TRP A 122 -2.04 7.95 15.21
N ARG A 123 -0.85 7.35 14.99
CA ARG A 123 -0.65 6.29 13.99
C ARG A 123 -1.46 5.04 14.32
N ALA A 124 -1.50 4.64 15.59
CA ALA A 124 -2.29 3.52 16.06
C ALA A 124 -3.79 3.78 15.84
N ARG A 125 -4.27 4.98 16.17
CA ARG A 125 -5.66 5.39 15.91
C ARG A 125 -5.99 5.41 14.42
N SER A 126 -5.13 5.99 13.57
CA SER A 126 -5.32 5.97 12.11
C SER A 126 -5.37 4.55 11.54
N ARG A 127 -4.49 3.64 12.01
CA ARG A 127 -4.52 2.22 11.62
C ARG A 127 -5.83 1.54 12.03
N MET A 128 -6.34 1.84 13.22
CA MET A 128 -7.62 1.31 13.70
C MET A 128 -8.81 1.84 12.92
N VAL A 129 -8.83 3.12 12.52
CA VAL A 129 -9.88 3.66 11.64
C VAL A 129 -9.96 2.82 10.36
N ILE A 130 -8.83 2.59 9.68
CA ILE A 130 -8.77 1.76 8.47
C ILE A 130 -9.24 0.32 8.76
N SER A 131 -8.78 -0.25 9.88
CA SER A 131 -9.12 -1.62 10.26
C SER A 131 -10.62 -1.82 10.50
N LEU A 132 -11.23 -0.90 11.24
CA LEU A 132 -12.66 -0.96 11.53
C LEU A 132 -13.49 -0.89 10.25
N VAL A 133 -13.09 -0.07 9.28
CA VAL A 133 -13.76 -0.05 7.95
C VAL A 133 -13.60 -1.40 7.23
N ASN A 134 -12.38 -1.97 7.18
CA ASN A 134 -12.16 -3.29 6.57
C ASN A 134 -12.97 -4.39 7.26
N LEU A 135 -13.17 -4.28 8.58
CA LEU A 135 -13.98 -5.17 9.38
C LEU A 135 -15.49 -4.92 9.22
N GLY A 136 -15.91 -3.87 8.52
CA GLY A 136 -17.32 -3.50 8.31
C GLY A 136 -17.94 -2.72 9.47
N ARG A 137 -17.14 -2.29 10.45
CA ARG A 137 -17.56 -1.49 11.62
C ARG A 137 -17.45 0.00 11.30
N VAL A 138 -18.22 0.44 10.30
CA VAL A 138 -18.09 1.78 9.70
C VAL A 138 -18.39 2.90 10.69
N GLU A 139 -19.43 2.78 11.50
CA GLU A 139 -19.83 3.81 12.47
C GLU A 139 -18.75 4.05 13.52
N GLU A 140 -18.20 2.98 14.08
CA GLU A 140 -17.10 3.03 15.06
C GLU A 140 -15.82 3.60 14.44
N ALA A 141 -15.54 3.30 13.17
CA ALA A 141 -14.41 3.89 12.46
C ALA A 141 -14.55 5.42 12.35
N ILE A 142 -15.75 5.89 11.99
CA ILE A 142 -16.06 7.32 11.87
C ILE A 142 -15.98 8.00 13.23
N GLU A 143 -16.53 7.39 14.28
CA GLU A 143 -16.44 7.91 15.64
C GLU A 143 -14.98 8.03 16.10
N LEU A 144 -14.21 6.94 15.97
CA LEU A 144 -12.79 6.93 16.32
C LEU A 144 -11.99 7.99 15.54
N SER A 145 -12.34 8.22 14.27
CA SER A 145 -11.66 9.22 13.43
C SER A 145 -11.75 10.64 13.99
N ARG A 146 -12.78 10.97 14.78
CA ARG A 146 -13.00 12.31 15.34
C ARG A 146 -11.94 12.69 16.39
N TYR A 147 -11.29 11.68 17.00
CA TYR A 147 -10.18 11.88 17.94
C TYR A 147 -8.83 12.12 17.23
N LEU A 148 -8.78 12.09 15.90
CA LEU A 148 -7.59 12.41 15.13
C LEU A 148 -7.53 13.91 14.80
N PRO A 149 -6.33 14.52 14.75
CA PRO A 149 -6.16 15.85 14.17
C PRO A 149 -6.71 15.91 12.75
N ALA A 150 -7.30 17.05 12.34
CA ALA A 150 -8.04 17.18 11.08
C ALA A 150 -7.31 16.60 9.85
N SER A 151 -6.01 16.89 9.69
CA SER A 151 -5.23 16.34 8.56
C SER A 151 -5.01 14.83 8.64
N ARG A 152 -4.87 14.26 9.85
CA ARG A 152 -4.71 12.81 10.04
C ARG A 152 -6.03 12.08 9.88
N ARG A 153 -7.12 12.68 10.34
CA ARG A 153 -8.49 12.22 10.11
C ARG A 153 -8.78 12.12 8.61
N ALA A 154 -8.54 13.21 7.87
CA ALA A 154 -8.76 13.27 6.43
C ALA A 154 -7.96 12.19 5.68
N LEU A 155 -6.68 12.04 6.00
CA LEU A 155 -5.84 11.02 5.35
C LEU A 155 -6.26 9.59 5.70
N ALA A 156 -6.59 9.30 6.97
CA ALA A 156 -7.01 7.97 7.39
C ALA A 156 -8.35 7.56 6.76
N LEU A 157 -9.32 8.48 6.71
CA LEU A 157 -10.60 8.23 6.06
C LEU A 157 -10.46 8.14 4.54
N ALA A 158 -9.65 9.00 3.91
CA ALA A 158 -9.39 8.90 2.47
C ALA A 158 -8.74 7.57 2.07
N GLU A 159 -7.80 7.08 2.88
CA GLU A 159 -7.20 5.75 2.69
C GLU A 159 -8.25 4.64 2.88
N ALA A 160 -9.05 4.71 3.95
CA ALA A 160 -10.11 3.74 4.21
C ALA A 160 -11.16 3.70 3.08
N SER A 161 -11.52 4.86 2.52
CA SER A 161 -12.39 5.00 1.35
C SER A 161 -11.78 4.41 0.09
N ALA A 162 -10.47 4.62 -0.14
CA ALA A 162 -9.78 4.07 -1.29
C ALA A 162 -9.72 2.53 -1.24
N LEU A 163 -9.60 1.95 -0.04
CA LEU A 163 -9.61 0.49 0.17
C LEU A 163 -11.02 -0.10 0.14
N ASN A 164 -12.04 0.70 0.48
CA ASN A 164 -13.44 0.26 0.59
C ASN A 164 -14.36 1.21 -0.21
N PRO A 165 -14.23 1.26 -1.55
CA PRO A 165 -14.90 2.25 -2.39
C PRO A 165 -16.44 2.20 -2.34
N MET A 166 -17.01 1.07 -1.91
CA MET A 166 -18.46 0.88 -1.76
C MET A 166 -19.04 1.45 -0.46
N GLN A 167 -18.19 1.84 0.50
CA GLN A 167 -18.65 2.30 1.81
C GLN A 167 -18.95 3.80 1.80
N GLU A 168 -20.22 4.14 1.51
CA GLU A 168 -20.60 5.52 1.25
C GLU A 168 -20.37 6.49 2.40
N ALA A 169 -20.74 6.07 3.62
CA ALA A 169 -20.56 6.89 4.81
C ALA A 169 -19.09 7.29 5.05
N VAL A 170 -18.14 6.41 4.68
CA VAL A 170 -16.71 6.66 4.89
C VAL A 170 -16.21 7.75 3.95
N TRP A 171 -16.51 7.65 2.65
CA TRP A 171 -16.02 8.67 1.70
C TRP A 171 -16.71 10.02 1.87
N ARG A 172 -18.00 10.06 2.26
CA ARG A 172 -18.67 11.32 2.62
C ARG A 172 -17.98 12.01 3.80
N GLU A 173 -17.69 11.28 4.87
CA GLU A 173 -16.98 11.83 6.03
C GLU A 173 -15.53 12.23 5.69
N ALA A 174 -14.88 11.48 4.79
CA ALA A 174 -13.55 11.83 4.29
C ALA A 174 -13.56 13.17 3.55
N VAL A 175 -14.52 13.40 2.65
CA VAL A 175 -14.69 14.68 1.93
C VAL A 175 -14.86 15.85 2.91
N GLU A 176 -15.74 15.70 3.91
CA GLU A 176 -15.96 16.72 4.94
C GLU A 176 -14.71 16.98 5.80
N SER A 177 -13.93 15.93 6.07
CA SER A 177 -12.66 16.05 6.78
C SER A 177 -11.61 16.76 5.95
N VAL A 178 -11.53 16.47 4.64
CA VAL A 178 -10.57 17.10 3.71
C VAL A 178 -10.82 18.59 3.54
N LYS A 179 -12.09 19.03 3.49
CA LYS A 179 -12.45 20.46 3.43
C LYS A 179 -11.86 21.29 4.59
N LYS A 180 -11.61 20.65 5.73
CA LYS A 180 -11.07 21.27 6.97
C LYS A 180 -9.54 21.28 7.02
N VAL A 181 -8.86 20.67 6.04
CA VAL A 181 -7.38 20.62 6.00
C VAL A 181 -6.82 21.92 5.42
N ARG A 182 -6.05 22.65 6.24
CA ARG A 182 -5.39 23.91 5.84
C ARG A 182 -4.11 23.71 5.03
N ASP A 183 -3.34 22.68 5.39
CA ASP A 183 -2.10 22.31 4.71
C ASP A 183 -2.42 21.81 3.29
N TRP A 184 -1.99 22.56 2.27
CA TRP A 184 -2.35 22.27 0.89
C TRP A 184 -1.78 20.93 0.42
N SER A 185 -0.55 20.60 0.80
CA SER A 185 0.12 19.36 0.38
C SER A 185 -0.64 18.15 0.92
N ARG A 186 -1.02 18.18 2.21
CA ARG A 186 -1.85 17.12 2.81
C ARG A 186 -3.24 17.05 2.22
N ARG A 187 -3.84 18.21 1.91
CA ARG A 187 -5.18 18.28 1.32
C ARG A 187 -5.18 17.65 -0.08
N VAL A 188 -4.21 18.00 -0.92
CA VAL A 188 -4.05 17.42 -2.27
C VAL A 188 -3.84 15.92 -2.21
N VAL A 189 -2.98 15.46 -1.31
CA VAL A 189 -2.73 14.03 -1.13
C VAL A 189 -4.01 13.30 -0.69
N ALA A 190 -4.79 13.85 0.24
CA ALA A 190 -6.06 13.26 0.65
C ALA A 190 -7.12 13.27 -0.48
N LEU A 191 -7.22 14.36 -1.26
CA LEU A 191 -8.09 14.44 -2.43
C LEU A 191 -7.73 13.39 -3.48
N SER A 192 -6.44 13.26 -3.81
CA SER A 192 -5.98 12.29 -4.80
C SER A 192 -6.29 10.85 -4.39
N ARG A 193 -6.21 10.52 -3.10
CA ARG A 193 -6.66 9.21 -2.56
C ARG A 193 -8.16 9.02 -2.69
N LEU A 194 -8.95 10.04 -2.39
CA LEU A 194 -10.42 9.97 -2.46
C LEU A 194 -10.94 9.70 -3.87
N LEU A 195 -10.20 10.12 -4.91
CA LEU A 195 -10.55 9.84 -6.30
C LEU A 195 -10.60 8.34 -6.61
N LYS A 196 -9.98 7.47 -5.79
CA LYS A 196 -10.08 6.01 -5.90
C LYS A 196 -11.41 5.44 -5.41
N ALA A 197 -12.19 6.18 -4.61
CA ALA A 197 -13.49 5.73 -4.15
C ALA A 197 -14.52 5.89 -5.27
N GLY A 198 -14.91 4.78 -5.92
CA GLY A 198 -15.74 4.77 -7.14
C GLY A 198 -17.02 5.62 -7.08
N ALA A 199 -17.68 5.73 -5.92
CA ALA A 199 -18.87 6.57 -5.76
C ALA A 199 -18.60 8.10 -5.86
N PHE A 200 -17.34 8.55 -5.75
CA PHE A 200 -16.97 9.94 -6.01
C PHE A 200 -17.00 10.28 -7.52
N GLN A 201 -16.92 9.27 -8.39
CA GLN A 201 -16.80 9.47 -9.83
C GLN A 201 -18.08 10.04 -10.46
N ASP A 202 -19.25 9.68 -9.95
CA ASP A 202 -20.55 10.03 -10.55
C ASP A 202 -21.23 11.28 -9.93
N GLY A 203 -20.84 11.70 -8.71
CA GLY A 203 -21.59 12.72 -7.95
C GLY A 203 -20.89 14.06 -7.68
N TYR A 204 -19.55 14.16 -7.82
CA TYR A 204 -18.77 15.30 -7.30
C TYR A 204 -17.82 15.96 -8.31
N GLY A 205 -18.01 15.71 -9.61
CA GLY A 205 -17.13 16.27 -10.64
C GLY A 205 -15.69 15.79 -10.46
N SER A 206 -15.52 14.47 -10.32
CA SER A 206 -14.21 13.81 -10.11
C SER A 206 -13.13 14.26 -11.11
N LEU A 207 -13.52 14.51 -12.37
CA LEU A 207 -12.66 15.09 -13.39
C LEU A 207 -12.14 16.49 -13.03
N LEU A 208 -12.98 17.37 -12.49
CA LEU A 208 -12.59 18.72 -12.07
C LEU A 208 -11.64 18.65 -10.86
N VAL A 209 -11.87 17.71 -9.95
CA VAL A 209 -10.99 17.49 -8.80
C VAL A 209 -9.64 16.94 -9.26
N ALA A 210 -9.64 15.94 -10.15
CA ALA A 210 -8.43 15.35 -10.74
C ALA A 210 -7.61 16.42 -11.49
N GLU A 211 -8.27 17.24 -12.30
CA GLU A 211 -7.64 18.36 -12.99
C GLU A 211 -7.09 19.39 -11.98
N GLY A 212 -7.90 19.76 -10.98
CA GLY A 212 -7.52 20.72 -9.95
C GLY A 212 -6.27 20.30 -9.20
N VAL A 213 -6.19 19.04 -8.75
CA VAL A 213 -4.99 18.53 -8.05
C VAL A 213 -3.78 18.47 -8.98
N ALA A 214 -3.96 18.07 -10.25
CA ALA A 214 -2.85 18.00 -11.20
C ALA A 214 -2.29 19.39 -11.56
N ARG A 215 -3.16 20.40 -11.68
CA ARG A 215 -2.76 21.80 -11.96
C ARG A 215 -1.91 22.42 -10.84
N MET A 216 -2.00 21.92 -9.61
CA MET A 216 -1.19 22.42 -8.48
C MET A 216 0.30 22.11 -8.61
N PHE A 217 0.69 21.22 -9.52
CA PHE A 217 2.07 20.83 -9.78
C PHE A 217 2.55 21.33 -11.15
N SER A 218 2.13 22.54 -11.56
CA SER A 218 2.54 23.12 -12.85
C SER A 218 4.04 23.37 -12.96
N GLU A 219 4.73 23.54 -11.84
CA GLU A 219 6.19 23.70 -11.76
C GLU A 219 6.75 22.86 -10.62
N LEU A 220 7.73 22.00 -10.92
CA LEU A 220 8.44 21.19 -9.92
C LEU A 220 9.81 21.82 -9.69
N ARG A 221 10.02 22.41 -8.52
CA ARG A 221 11.24 23.18 -8.19
C ARG A 221 12.15 22.46 -7.21
N SER A 222 11.63 21.46 -6.51
CA SER A 222 12.34 20.71 -5.49
C SER A 222 12.01 19.22 -5.55
N GLU A 223 12.85 18.41 -4.94
CA GLU A 223 12.60 16.98 -4.75
C GLU A 223 11.31 16.71 -3.96
N ALA A 224 10.97 17.58 -3.01
CA ALA A 224 9.70 17.49 -2.27
C ALA A 224 8.47 17.70 -3.19
N ASP A 225 8.57 18.60 -4.18
CA ASP A 225 7.52 18.79 -5.18
C ASP A 225 7.37 17.55 -6.05
N VAL A 226 8.49 16.95 -6.47
CA VAL A 226 8.51 15.72 -7.27
C VAL A 226 7.91 14.56 -6.49
N TYR A 227 8.29 14.38 -5.22
CA TYR A 227 7.71 13.37 -4.34
C TYR A 227 6.18 13.51 -4.28
N LEU A 228 5.68 14.71 -4.02
CA LEU A 228 4.23 14.97 -3.95
C LEU A 228 3.55 14.75 -5.31
N ALA A 229 4.17 15.20 -6.40
CA ALA A 229 3.65 15.03 -7.75
C ALA A 229 3.56 13.56 -8.15
N LEU A 230 4.60 12.76 -7.86
CA LEU A 230 4.58 11.31 -8.10
C LEU A 230 3.55 10.59 -7.23
N LEU A 231 3.44 10.96 -5.95
CA LEU A 231 2.42 10.39 -5.06
C LEU A 231 0.99 10.67 -5.59
N VAL A 232 0.74 11.87 -6.13
CA VAL A 232 -0.54 12.22 -6.73
C VAL A 232 -0.72 11.53 -8.08
N ALA A 233 0.32 11.47 -8.93
CA ALA A 233 0.29 10.77 -10.21
C ALA A 233 -0.10 9.30 -10.03
N ARG A 234 0.50 8.64 -9.05
CA ARG A 234 0.18 7.25 -8.68
C ARG A 234 -1.29 7.09 -8.32
N ASN A 235 -1.79 7.91 -7.39
CA ASN A 235 -3.19 7.84 -6.96
C ASN A 235 -4.18 8.14 -8.11
N LEU A 236 -3.84 9.08 -9.00
CA LEU A 236 -4.64 9.39 -10.20
C LEU A 236 -4.63 8.23 -11.20
N ALA A 237 -3.49 7.60 -11.42
CA ALA A 237 -3.37 6.44 -12.30
C ALA A 237 -4.18 5.25 -11.78
N GLU A 238 -4.09 4.96 -10.49
CA GLU A 238 -4.90 3.94 -9.81
C GLU A 238 -6.41 4.22 -9.90
N ALA A 239 -6.80 5.49 -9.90
CA ALA A 239 -8.19 5.92 -10.03
C ALA A 239 -8.68 6.00 -11.49
N GLY A 240 -7.84 5.69 -12.48
CA GLY A 240 -8.19 5.73 -13.90
C GLY A 240 -8.04 7.09 -14.60
N PHE A 241 -7.50 8.10 -13.91
CA PHE A 241 -7.28 9.45 -14.45
C PHE A 241 -5.93 9.56 -15.17
N LEU A 242 -5.72 8.71 -16.18
CA LEU A 242 -4.41 8.50 -16.82
C LEU A 242 -3.80 9.77 -17.43
N SER A 243 -4.58 10.60 -18.13
CA SER A 243 -4.06 11.81 -18.77
C SER A 243 -3.47 12.82 -17.78
N TYR A 244 -4.08 12.96 -16.60
CA TYR A 244 -3.57 13.82 -15.54
C TYR A 244 -2.34 13.21 -14.85
N ALA A 245 -2.33 11.89 -14.65
CA ALA A 245 -1.18 11.16 -14.12
C ALA A 245 0.04 11.25 -15.06
N GLU A 246 -0.15 11.07 -16.38
CA GLU A 246 0.88 11.18 -17.41
C GLU A 246 1.52 12.57 -17.43
N ARG A 247 0.72 13.63 -17.27
CA ARG A 247 1.24 15.00 -17.18
C ARG A 247 2.20 15.18 -16.00
N LEU A 248 1.80 14.71 -14.82
CA LEU A 248 2.63 14.79 -13.61
C LEU A 248 3.88 13.93 -13.75
N TRP A 249 3.72 12.71 -14.28
CA TRP A 249 4.82 11.80 -14.55
C TRP A 249 5.86 12.40 -15.51
N PHE A 250 5.41 13.00 -16.60
CA PHE A 250 6.30 13.66 -17.56
C PHE A 250 7.10 14.79 -16.92
N ALA A 251 6.45 15.66 -16.13
CA ALA A 251 7.12 16.73 -15.39
C ALA A 251 8.16 16.17 -14.39
N SER A 252 7.79 15.14 -13.63
CA SER A 252 8.68 14.47 -12.67
C SER A 252 9.88 13.83 -13.37
N ARG A 253 9.69 13.12 -14.49
CA ARG A 253 10.80 12.53 -15.27
C ARG A 253 11.79 13.58 -15.77
N GLN A 254 11.31 14.75 -16.20
CA GLN A 254 12.21 15.82 -16.62
C GLN A 254 13.09 16.33 -15.49
N PHE A 255 12.54 16.42 -14.26
CA PHE A 255 13.32 16.75 -13.08
C PHE A 255 14.33 15.64 -12.76
N LEU A 256 13.89 14.38 -12.67
CA LEU A 256 14.76 13.24 -12.32
C LEU A 256 15.92 13.05 -13.31
N ARG A 257 15.73 13.33 -14.60
CA ARG A 257 16.82 13.30 -15.60
C ARG A 257 17.92 14.33 -15.32
N LYS A 258 17.58 15.46 -14.70
CA LYS A 258 18.53 16.51 -14.32
C LYS A 258 19.15 16.27 -12.94
N HIS A 259 18.52 15.43 -12.13
CA HIS A 259 18.89 15.11 -10.75
C HIS A 259 18.92 13.59 -10.56
N PRO A 260 19.99 12.91 -11.03
CA PRO A 260 20.05 11.45 -11.06
C PRO A 260 20.21 10.80 -9.68
N LEU A 261 20.50 11.59 -8.65
CA LEU A 261 20.54 11.16 -7.26
C LEU A 261 19.37 11.80 -6.53
N VAL A 262 18.43 10.99 -6.08
CA VAL A 262 17.25 11.39 -5.30
C VAL A 262 17.06 10.44 -4.13
N ASP A 263 16.23 10.82 -3.17
CA ASP A 263 15.84 9.93 -2.09
C ASP A 263 15.14 8.67 -2.63
N LEU A 264 15.40 7.56 -1.94
CA LEU A 264 14.79 6.26 -2.23
C LEU A 264 13.26 6.33 -2.33
N ASP A 265 12.61 7.14 -1.48
CA ASP A 265 11.16 7.29 -1.48
C ASP A 265 10.65 7.88 -2.82
N VAL A 266 11.47 8.71 -3.48
CA VAL A 266 11.19 9.27 -4.82
C VAL A 266 11.42 8.22 -5.91
N GLU A 267 12.50 7.43 -5.84
CA GLU A 267 12.74 6.31 -6.76
C GLU A 267 11.61 5.26 -6.66
N GLU A 268 11.20 4.91 -5.45
CA GLU A 268 10.11 3.97 -5.19
C GLU A 268 8.81 4.45 -5.85
N LEU A 269 8.40 5.70 -5.61
CA LEU A 269 7.22 6.28 -6.24
C LEU A 269 7.33 6.36 -7.76
N ALA A 270 8.50 6.68 -8.31
CA ALA A 270 8.70 6.72 -9.77
C ALA A 270 8.49 5.34 -10.40
N VAL A 271 8.99 4.28 -9.75
CA VAL A 271 8.78 2.89 -10.17
C VAL A 271 7.29 2.49 -10.07
N GLU A 272 6.60 2.88 -9.01
CA GLU A 272 5.15 2.63 -8.84
C GLU A 272 4.30 3.34 -9.90
N VAL A 273 4.63 4.59 -10.25
CA VAL A 273 3.95 5.34 -11.32
C VAL A 273 4.22 4.71 -12.69
N ALA A 274 5.48 4.31 -12.95
CA ALA A 274 5.84 3.61 -14.19
C ALA A 274 5.08 2.29 -14.36
N LEU A 275 4.78 1.55 -13.27
CA LEU A 275 3.98 0.33 -13.35
C LEU A 275 2.61 0.57 -13.98
N TYR A 276 1.93 1.65 -13.58
CA TYR A 276 0.59 1.97 -14.07
C TYR A 276 0.58 2.62 -15.45
N LEU A 277 1.58 3.47 -15.75
CA LEU A 277 1.59 4.25 -17.00
C LEU A 277 2.36 3.58 -18.15
N GLU A 278 3.44 2.87 -17.82
CA GLU A 278 4.37 2.27 -18.80
C GLU A 278 4.33 0.73 -18.77
N GLY A 279 3.79 0.14 -17.69
CA GLY A 279 3.62 -1.30 -17.53
C GLY A 279 4.73 -1.97 -16.70
N LEU A 280 4.54 -3.27 -16.43
CA LEU A 280 5.43 -4.01 -15.53
C LEU A 280 6.87 -4.08 -16.05
N ASP A 281 7.07 -4.33 -17.34
CA ASP A 281 8.43 -4.49 -17.89
C ASP A 281 9.26 -3.21 -17.72
N ALA A 282 8.67 -2.04 -18.02
CA ALA A 282 9.31 -0.74 -17.82
C ALA A 282 9.59 -0.44 -16.33
N ALA A 283 8.66 -0.80 -15.44
CA ALA A 283 8.85 -0.63 -13.99
C ALA A 283 9.95 -1.55 -13.44
N VAL A 284 10.04 -2.79 -13.93
CA VAL A 284 11.09 -3.75 -13.57
C VAL A 284 12.45 -3.26 -14.07
N GLU A 285 12.52 -2.75 -15.29
CA GLU A 285 13.74 -2.15 -15.85
C GLU A 285 14.19 -0.96 -15.00
N ALA A 286 13.28 -0.03 -14.68
CA ALA A 286 13.57 1.11 -13.82
C ALA A 286 14.08 0.67 -12.44
N ALA A 287 13.38 -0.25 -11.76
CA ALA A 287 13.78 -0.76 -10.45
C ALA A 287 15.13 -1.49 -10.48
N SER A 288 15.40 -2.28 -11.53
CA SER A 288 16.64 -3.05 -11.67
C SER A 288 17.83 -2.16 -12.04
N SER A 289 17.59 -1.04 -12.72
CA SER A 289 18.61 -0.08 -13.14
C SER A 289 19.17 0.77 -12.00
N SER A 290 18.48 0.82 -10.85
CA SER A 290 18.99 1.53 -9.66
C SER A 290 20.26 0.85 -9.14
N THR A 291 21.37 1.58 -9.21
CA THR A 291 22.69 1.09 -8.81
C THR A 291 22.78 0.84 -7.30
N GLU A 292 22.06 1.62 -6.50
CA GLU A 292 22.14 1.57 -5.04
C GLU A 292 21.01 0.73 -4.41
N TYR A 293 19.80 0.75 -5.02
CA TYR A 293 18.59 0.29 -4.36
C TYR A 293 17.81 -0.79 -5.09
N SER A 294 18.35 -1.41 -6.15
CA SER A 294 17.66 -2.50 -6.87
C SER A 294 17.23 -3.66 -5.96
N TRP A 295 18.00 -3.97 -4.90
CA TRP A 295 17.64 -4.97 -3.87
C TRP A 295 16.41 -4.61 -3.03
N TYR A 296 16.02 -3.33 -3.03
CA TYR A 296 14.85 -2.82 -2.34
C TYR A 296 13.70 -2.51 -3.32
N LEU A 297 13.99 -1.85 -4.44
CA LEU A 297 12.97 -1.37 -5.38
C LEU A 297 12.22 -2.51 -6.08
N LEU A 298 12.89 -3.62 -6.41
CA LEU A 298 12.23 -4.78 -6.98
C LEU A 298 11.19 -5.39 -6.02
N PRO A 299 11.53 -5.81 -4.79
CA PRO A 299 10.53 -6.34 -3.88
C PRO A 299 9.46 -5.28 -3.51
N ALA A 300 9.81 -3.99 -3.46
CA ALA A 300 8.85 -2.90 -3.27
C ALA A 300 7.82 -2.83 -4.40
N LEU A 301 8.27 -2.81 -5.66
CA LEU A 301 7.43 -2.81 -6.86
C LEU A 301 6.43 -3.98 -6.86
N PHE A 302 6.89 -5.20 -6.63
CA PHE A 302 6.02 -6.37 -6.63
C PHE A 302 5.07 -6.37 -5.43
N ASN A 303 5.53 -5.95 -4.26
CA ASN A 303 4.67 -5.79 -3.09
C ASN A 303 3.58 -4.74 -3.32
N TYR A 304 3.93 -3.62 -3.96
CA TYR A 304 2.97 -2.60 -4.36
C TYR A 304 1.95 -3.18 -5.36
N ALA A 305 2.40 -3.85 -6.43
CA ALA A 305 1.52 -4.46 -7.43
C ALA A 305 0.54 -5.50 -6.85
N VAL A 306 0.95 -6.22 -5.80
CA VAL A 306 0.07 -7.10 -5.02
C VAL A 306 -0.97 -6.28 -4.26
N SER A 307 -0.55 -5.25 -3.54
CA SER A 307 -1.43 -4.45 -2.66
C SER A 307 -2.38 -3.50 -3.40
N SER A 308 -2.00 -3.02 -4.57
CA SER A 308 -2.78 -2.09 -5.38
C SER A 308 -3.83 -2.78 -6.25
N GLY A 309 -3.83 -4.13 -6.27
CA GLY A 309 -4.70 -4.92 -7.12
C GLY A 309 -4.30 -4.94 -8.60
N PHE A 310 -3.10 -4.44 -8.95
CA PHE A 310 -2.55 -4.53 -10.31
C PHE A 310 -2.48 -6.00 -10.76
N PHE A 311 -2.03 -6.88 -9.87
CA PHE A 311 -2.20 -8.32 -10.04
C PHE A 311 -3.60 -8.75 -9.57
N SER A 312 -4.49 -9.08 -10.50
CA SER A 312 -5.80 -9.62 -10.14
C SER A 312 -5.69 -11.02 -9.50
N GLN A 313 -6.66 -11.41 -8.69
CA GLN A 313 -6.73 -12.79 -8.16
C GLN A 313 -6.84 -13.83 -9.29
N SER A 314 -7.49 -13.48 -10.41
CA SER A 314 -7.57 -14.33 -11.60
C SER A 314 -6.22 -14.45 -12.33
N TRP A 315 -5.38 -13.41 -12.29
CA TRP A 315 -3.99 -13.47 -12.76
C TRP A 315 -3.16 -14.38 -11.86
N ALA A 316 -3.25 -14.22 -10.53
CA ALA A 316 -2.57 -15.09 -9.57
C ALA A 316 -3.01 -16.57 -9.67
N ALA A 317 -4.30 -16.82 -9.96
CA ALA A 317 -4.82 -18.17 -10.19
C ALA A 317 -4.32 -18.79 -11.51
N ARG A 318 -4.27 -17.99 -12.60
CA ARG A 318 -3.76 -18.44 -13.91
C ARG A 318 -2.27 -18.79 -13.85
N ILE A 319 -1.47 -18.04 -13.10
CA ILE A 319 -0.05 -18.37 -13.00
C ILE A 319 0.21 -19.55 -12.04
N ARG A 320 -0.59 -19.71 -10.96
CA ARG A 320 -0.55 -20.93 -10.12
C ARG A 320 -0.80 -22.21 -10.91
N ASN A 321 -1.58 -22.13 -12.00
CA ASN A 321 -1.90 -23.26 -12.86
C ASN A 321 -0.93 -23.45 -14.05
N GLY A 322 0.23 -22.77 -14.07
CA GLY A 322 1.26 -22.97 -15.11
C GLY A 322 0.91 -22.43 -16.50
N SER A 323 -0.29 -21.87 -16.69
CA SER A 323 -0.65 -21.16 -17.92
C SER A 323 0.02 -19.79 -17.91
N GLY A 324 1.18 -19.67 -18.59
CA GLY A 324 1.97 -18.44 -18.68
C GLY A 324 1.10 -17.21 -18.97
N ALA A 325 0.75 -16.46 -17.93
CA ALA A 325 -0.03 -15.25 -18.08
C ALA A 325 0.92 -14.13 -18.49
N ARG A 326 0.78 -13.63 -19.73
CA ARG A 326 1.23 -12.27 -20.01
C ARG A 326 0.43 -11.34 -19.09
N VAL A 327 1.14 -10.45 -18.39
CA VAL A 327 0.52 -9.33 -17.69
C VAL A 327 -0.21 -8.52 -18.75
N LEU A 328 -1.53 -8.69 -18.83
CA LEU A 328 -2.35 -7.76 -19.59
C LEU A 328 -2.50 -6.54 -18.68
N PRO A 329 -2.06 -5.34 -19.10
CA PRO A 329 -2.30 -4.14 -18.33
C PRO A 329 -3.80 -4.01 -18.10
N ALA A 330 -4.20 -3.83 -16.85
CA ALA A 330 -5.54 -3.33 -16.53
C ALA A 330 -5.63 -1.92 -17.10
N GLY A 331 -6.18 -1.78 -18.32
CA GLY A 331 -6.29 -0.47 -18.97
C GLY A 331 -6.25 -0.42 -20.50
N ARG A 332 -6.28 -1.55 -21.24
CA ARG A 332 -6.59 -1.52 -22.68
C ARG A 332 -7.80 -2.37 -23.04
N GLY A 333 -8.97 -1.79 -22.87
CA GLY A 333 -10.28 -2.26 -23.35
C GLY A 333 -11.36 -1.47 -22.61
N ALA A 334 -12.21 -0.65 -23.21
CA ALA A 334 -12.67 -0.57 -24.59
C ALA A 334 -12.77 0.90 -25.06
N ARG A 335 -12.82 1.06 -26.39
CA ARG A 335 -13.19 2.30 -27.07
C ARG A 335 -14.61 2.74 -26.72
#